data_AF-A0AAE3R4I6-F1
#
_entry.id   AF-A0AAE3R4I6-F1
#
_cell.length_a   1.000
_cell.length_b   1.000
_cell.length_c   1.000
_cell.angle_alpha   90.00
_cell.angle_beta   90.00
_cell.angle_gamma   90.00
#
_symmetry.space_group_name_H-M   'P 1'
#
loop_
_entity.id
_entity.type
_entity.pdbx_description
1 polymer ?
#
loop_
_entity_poly.entity_id
_entity_poly.type
_entity_poly.pdbx_seq_one_letter_code
_entity_poly.pdbx_strand_id
1 'polypeptide(L)'
;MKLICIDDTCKPNEVQQKNWIKKGVEYTALRLYRNPLSGDQFFALEEVQPDAPYAGYKVQRFSFDIDEFMKTFVEQKETVEEPELV
;
A
#
# COMPACT_ATOMS: atom_id res chain seq x y z
N MET A 1 -2.81 1.42 -10.42
CA MET A 1 -1.91 2.59 -10.30
C MET A 1 -0.47 2.10 -10.33
N LYS A 2 0.42 2.74 -11.10
CA LYS A 2 1.85 2.40 -11.10
C LYS A 2 2.63 3.22 -10.07
N LEU A 3 3.57 2.57 -9.38
CA LEU A 3 4.39 3.15 -8.33
C LEU A 3 5.86 2.79 -8.58
N ILE A 4 6.80 3.69 -8.30
CA ILE A 4 8.23 3.37 -8.34
C ILE A 4 8.75 3.30 -6.91
N CYS A 5 9.37 2.19 -6.52
CA CYS A 5 10.01 2.10 -5.21
C CYS A 5 11.25 3.02 -5.18
N ILE A 6 11.28 3.97 -4.23
CA ILE A 6 12.40 4.90 -4.02
C ILE A 6 13.24 4.54 -2.79
N ASP A 7 12.68 3.74 -1.87
CA ASP A 7 13.33 3.32 -0.64
C ASP A 7 13.00 1.86 -0.26
N ASP A 8 13.97 0.97 -0.44
CA ASP A 8 13.93 -0.43 0.00
C ASP A 8 14.73 -0.70 1.28
N THR A 9 15.15 0.35 1.98
CA THR A 9 15.99 0.21 3.19
C THR A 9 15.20 -0.31 4.39
N CYS A 10 15.89 -0.78 5.43
CA CYS A 10 15.26 -1.27 6.66
C CYS A 10 14.26 -2.44 6.43
N LYS A 11 14.64 -3.40 5.59
CA LYS A 11 13.92 -4.67 5.42
C LYS A 11 13.89 -5.43 6.76
N PRO A 12 12.71 -5.84 7.26
CA PRO A 12 12.63 -6.73 8.42
C PRO A 12 13.33 -8.07 8.14
N ASN A 13 13.99 -8.63 9.14
CA ASN A 13 14.68 -9.93 9.00
C ASN A 13 13.71 -11.07 8.66
N GLU A 14 12.50 -10.98 9.18
CA GLU A 14 11.39 -11.92 9.01
C GLU A 14 10.75 -11.89 7.61
N VAL A 15 10.90 -10.81 6.85
CA VAL A 15 10.38 -10.73 5.47
C VAL A 15 11.38 -11.36 4.49
N GLN A 16 10.91 -12.36 3.73
CA GLN A 16 11.72 -13.03 2.71
C GLN A 16 12.17 -12.03 1.64
N GLN A 17 13.41 -12.17 1.15
CA GLN A 17 13.97 -11.26 0.13
C GLN A 17 13.13 -11.19 -1.16
N LYS A 18 12.49 -12.31 -1.53
CA LYS A 18 11.58 -12.38 -2.68
C LYS A 18 10.29 -11.58 -2.48
N ASN A 19 9.90 -11.39 -1.21
CA ASN A 19 8.72 -10.66 -0.76
C ASN A 19 9.10 -9.24 -0.31
N TRP A 20 10.24 -8.71 -0.77
CA TRP A 20 10.66 -7.35 -0.46
C TRP A 20 10.79 -6.53 -1.73
N ILE A 21 10.38 -5.28 -1.62
CA ILE A 21 10.47 -4.29 -2.70
C ILE A 21 11.94 -3.96 -3.00
N LYS A 22 12.21 -3.50 -4.22
CA LYS A 22 13.54 -3.12 -4.69
C LYS A 22 13.50 -1.70 -5.21
N LYS A 23 14.45 -0.89 -4.78
CA LYS A 23 14.56 0.50 -5.25
C LYS A 23 14.80 0.56 -6.75
N GLY A 24 14.11 1.48 -7.41
CA GLY A 24 14.11 1.69 -8.86
C GLY A 24 13.20 0.74 -9.64
N VAL A 25 12.49 -0.17 -8.97
CA VAL A 25 11.54 -1.08 -9.62
C VAL A 25 10.13 -0.49 -9.57
N GLU A 26 9.41 -0.64 -10.69
CA GLU A 26 8.00 -0.31 -10.82
C GLU A 26 7.13 -1.43 -10.24
N TYR A 27 6.10 -1.05 -9.51
CA TYR A 27 5.12 -1.92 -8.87
C TYR A 27 3.71 -1.42 -9.14
N THR A 28 2.74 -2.33 -9.09
CA THR A 28 1.33 -2.02 -9.28
C THR A 28 0.58 -2.02 -7.95
N ALA A 29 0.02 -0.87 -7.58
CA ALA A 29 -0.81 -0.75 -6.39
C ALA A 29 -2.19 -1.35 -6.63
N LEU A 30 -2.55 -2.38 -5.87
CA LEU A 30 -3.87 -3.00 -5.88
C LEU A 30 -4.82 -2.31 -4.90
N ARG A 31 -4.34 -2.08 -3.68
CA ARG A 31 -5.15 -1.53 -2.58
C ARG A 31 -4.33 -0.62 -1.70
N LEU A 32 -5.01 0.38 -1.14
CA LEU A 32 -4.50 1.25 -0.10
C LEU A 32 -5.16 0.90 1.23
N TYR A 33 -4.35 0.43 2.17
CA TYR A 33 -4.78 0.25 3.55
C TYR A 33 -4.41 1.47 4.38
N ARG A 34 -5.31 1.87 5.27
CA ARG A 34 -5.03 2.87 6.30
C ARG A 34 -5.18 2.22 7.66
N ASN A 35 -4.16 2.31 8.50
CA ASN A 35 -4.27 1.87 9.88
C ASN A 35 -5.13 2.89 10.65
N PRO A 36 -6.30 2.51 11.21
CA PRO A 36 -7.16 3.43 11.93
C PRO A 36 -6.51 3.96 13.22
N LEU A 37 -5.57 3.21 13.80
CA LEU A 37 -4.92 3.58 15.08
C LEU A 37 -3.79 4.59 14.89
N SER A 38 -2.87 4.34 13.95
CA SER A 38 -1.71 5.21 13.73
C SER A 38 -1.90 6.22 12.60
N GLY A 39 -2.93 6.04 11.76
CA GLY A 39 -3.15 6.85 10.56
C GLY A 39 -2.20 6.53 9.40
N ASP A 40 -1.24 5.62 9.58
CA ASP A 40 -0.30 5.19 8.52
C ASP A 40 -1.04 4.59 7.33
N GLN A 41 -0.47 4.79 6.15
CA GLN A 41 -0.97 4.26 4.89
C GLN A 41 0.00 3.24 4.30
N PHE A 42 -0.56 2.16 3.75
CA PHE A 42 0.19 1.05 3.18
C PHE A 42 -0.39 0.65 1.83
N PHE A 43 0.48 0.39 0.85
CA PHE A 43 0.10 -0.22 -0.41
C PHE A 43 0.23 -1.74 -0.33
N ALA A 44 -0.79 -2.44 -0.80
CA ALA A 44 -0.65 -3.80 -1.27
C ALA A 44 -0.31 -3.79 -2.76
N LEU A 45 0.76 -4.49 -3.10
CA LEU A 45 1.26 -4.60 -4.46
C LEU A 45 0.81 -5.92 -5.08
N GLU A 46 0.68 -5.95 -6.41
CA GLU A 46 0.32 -7.17 -7.15
C GLU A 46 1.49 -8.14 -7.20
N GLU A 47 2.69 -7.61 -7.46
CA GLU A 47 3.89 -8.38 -7.76
C GLU A 47 4.56 -8.94 -6.49
N VAL A 48 4.34 -8.28 -5.35
CA VAL A 48 5.02 -8.62 -4.10
C VAL A 48 4.09 -8.42 -2.91
N GLN A 49 3.93 -9.47 -2.12
CA GLN A 49 3.11 -9.44 -0.92
C GLN A 49 3.95 -9.91 0.28
N PRO A 50 4.01 -9.11 1.36
CA PRO A 50 4.73 -9.53 2.54
C PRO A 50 3.94 -10.62 3.27
N ASP A 51 4.66 -11.49 3.97
CA ASP A 51 4.04 -12.51 4.81
C ASP A 51 3.42 -11.87 6.07
N ALA A 52 2.46 -12.57 6.69
CA ALA A 52 1.93 -12.17 7.98
C ALA A 52 3.07 -11.99 9.01
N PRO A 53 3.04 -10.92 9.84
CA PRO A 53 1.90 -10.06 10.16
C PRO A 53 1.74 -8.80 9.29
N TYR A 54 2.53 -8.63 8.22
CA TYR A 54 2.52 -7.40 7.44
C TYR A 54 1.42 -7.43 6.36
N ALA A 55 0.66 -6.35 6.25
CA ALA A 55 -0.42 -6.22 5.26
C ALA A 55 -0.03 -5.47 3.99
N GLY A 56 1.16 -4.86 3.95
CA GLY A 56 1.63 -4.07 2.82
C GLY A 56 2.85 -3.23 3.15
N TYR A 57 3.22 -2.35 2.22
CA TYR A 57 4.40 -1.49 2.30
C TYR A 57 3.99 -0.03 2.50
N LYS A 58 4.72 0.71 3.34
CA LYS A 58 4.42 2.13 3.59
C LYS A 58 4.41 2.94 2.30
N VAL A 59 3.39 3.79 2.12
CA VAL A 59 3.26 4.66 0.94
C VAL A 59 4.50 5.54 0.71
N GLN A 60 5.17 5.98 1.79
CA GLN A 60 6.36 6.83 1.74
C GLN A 60 7.57 6.20 1.02
N ARG A 61 7.57 4.87 0.83
CA ARG A 61 8.64 4.16 0.12
C ARG A 61 8.52 4.22 -1.40
N PHE A 62 7.43 4.78 -1.91
CA PHE A 62 7.13 4.83 -3.32
C PHE A 62 6.99 6.27 -3.80
N SER A 63 7.43 6.51 -5.03
CA SER A 63 7.11 7.69 -5.80
C SER A 63 6.01 7.34 -6.79
N PHE A 64 4.99 8.18 -6.85
CA PHE A 64 3.81 7.97 -7.67
C PHE A 64 3.12 9.31 -7.90
N ASP A 65 2.29 9.38 -8.93
CA ASP A 65 1.55 10.58 -9.26
C ASP A 65 0.39 10.77 -8.27
N ILE A 66 0.35 11.90 -7.58
CA ILE A 66 -0.65 12.17 -6.53
C ILE A 66 -2.04 12.37 -7.15
N ASP A 67 -2.14 12.90 -8.37
CA ASP A 67 -3.41 13.09 -9.06
C ASP A 67 -4.03 11.73 -9.43
N GLU A 68 -3.24 10.84 -10.02
CA GLU A 68 -3.68 9.45 -10.30
C GLU A 68 -4.06 8.71 -9.01
N PHE A 69 -3.33 8.95 -7.92
CA PHE A 69 -3.60 8.34 -6.62
C PHE A 69 -4.95 8.79 -6.05
N MET A 70 -5.21 10.10 -6.04
CA MET A 70 -6.46 10.65 -5.52
C MET A 70 -7.65 10.11 -6.32
N LYS A 71 -7.52 10.10 -7.65
CA LYS A 71 -8.56 9.58 -8.55
C LYS A 71 -8.83 8.08 -8.37
N THR A 72 -7.80 7.29 -8.09
CA THR A 72 -7.93 5.83 -7.97
C THR A 72 -8.45 5.40 -6.59
N PHE A 73 -7.96 6.02 -5.51
CA PHE A 73 -8.15 5.51 -4.14
C PHE A 73 -8.98 6.40 -3.21
N VAL A 74 -9.11 7.71 -3.49
CA VAL A 74 -9.89 8.62 -2.64
C VAL A 74 -11.35 8.65 -3.08
N GLU A 75 -11.62 8.59 -4.39
CA GLU A 75 -12.98 8.55 -4.94
C GLU A 75 -13.76 7.24 -4.64
N GLN A 76 -13.08 6.17 -4.22
CA GLN A 76 -13.74 4.90 -3.88
C GLN A 76 -14.25 4.79 -2.43
N LYS A 77 -14.23 5.89 -1.65
CA LYS A 77 -14.68 5.90 -0.24
C LYS A 77 -16.16 6.26 -0.02
N GLU A 78 -16.90 6.61 -1.07
CA GLU A 78 -18.35 6.79 -0.98
C GLU A 78 -19.06 5.46 -1.27
N THR A 79 -19.27 4.63 -0.23
CA THR A 79 -20.44 3.74 0.00
C THR A 79 -20.05 2.78 1.13
N VAL A 80 -20.20 3.19 2.38
CA VAL A 80 -20.42 2.24 3.47
C VAL A 80 -21.73 2.67 4.11
N GLU A 81 -22.83 2.15 3.57
CA GLU A 81 -24.14 2.24 4.19
C GLU A 81 -24.03 1.63 5.59
N GLU A 82 -24.28 2.47 6.59
CA GLU A 82 -24.46 2.05 7.97
C GLU A 82 -25.67 1.11 8.03
N PRO A 83 -25.56 -0.16 8.45
CA PRO A 83 -26.75 -0.97 8.67
C PRO A 83 -27.49 -0.39 9.89
N GLU A 84 -28.70 0.14 9.66
CA GLU A 84 -29.62 0.52 10.72
C GLU A 84 -29.87 -0.68 11.65
N LEU A 85 -29.54 -0.51 12.92
CA LEU A 85 -29.92 -1.45 13.99
C LEU A 85 -31.43 -1.35 14.22
N VAL A 86 -32.17 -2.35 13.72
CA VAL A 86 -33.59 -2.61 14.04
C VAL A 86 -33.73 -3.16 15.46
#